data_AF-A0A7W8CNN8-F1
#
_entry.id   AF-A0A7W8CNN8-F1
#
_cell.length_a   1.000
_cell.length_b   1.000
_cell.length_c   1.000
_cell.angle_alpha   90.00
_cell.angle_beta   90.00
_cell.angle_gamma   90.00
#
_symmetry.space_group_name_H-M   'P 1'
#
loop_
_entity.id
_entity.type
_entity.pdbx_description
1 polymer ?
#
loop_
_entity_poly.entity_id
_entity_poly.type
_entity_poly.pdbx_seq_one_letter_code
_entity_poly.pdbx_strand_id
1 'polypeptide(L)'
;MAKIFIVREDFESAEELNLFSNFQNAAKWYIGPDGDSDETRKFLIDFISAQDSFPVFLVMEPFGDVSSELVRLFEDNRIAYTVRTEGVKNKSIPVLEIVLKDTHSLKIIVDQTFWIANSNNFYALSFSDNCTYKSATRKTLWGRKKPYVHPFFEMKEASTVISIWYDGDGLNLYTNDHRYKTLESLKSHLPEGTLVEEAGSPYPQ
;
A
#
# COMPACT_ATOMS: atom_id res chain seq x y z
N MET A 1 17.85 -11.58 -8.87
CA MET A 1 16.46 -11.18 -8.60
C MET A 1 15.69 -12.40 -8.18
N ALA A 2 14.94 -12.32 -7.08
CA ALA A 2 13.97 -13.35 -6.72
C ALA A 2 12.92 -13.52 -7.82
N LYS A 3 12.30 -14.69 -7.87
CA LYS A 3 11.13 -14.91 -8.74
C LYS A 3 9.92 -14.21 -8.13
N ILE A 4 9.09 -13.62 -8.97
CA ILE A 4 7.89 -12.90 -8.56
C ILE A 4 6.66 -13.73 -8.93
N PHE A 5 5.81 -13.95 -7.94
CA PHE A 5 4.50 -14.56 -8.11
C PHE A 5 3.46 -13.47 -8.32
N ILE A 6 2.54 -13.70 -9.26
CA ILE A 6 1.42 -12.80 -9.52
C ILE A 6 0.14 -13.64 -9.50
N VAL A 7 -0.76 -13.31 -8.58
CA VAL A 7 -2.02 -14.01 -8.40
C VAL A 7 -3.15 -12.99 -8.40
N ARG A 8 -4.22 -13.27 -9.16
CA ARG A 8 -5.43 -12.47 -9.08
C ARG A 8 -6.18 -12.86 -7.82
N GLU A 9 -6.59 -11.87 -7.04
CA GLU A 9 -7.35 -12.10 -5.82
C GLU A 9 -8.72 -11.44 -5.89
N ASP A 10 -9.64 -11.97 -5.09
CA ASP A 10 -10.91 -11.32 -4.79
C ASP A 10 -10.76 -10.36 -3.60
N PHE A 11 -11.73 -9.46 -3.43
CA PHE A 11 -11.81 -8.62 -2.24
C PHE A 11 -12.47 -9.44 -1.12
N GLU A 12 -11.71 -9.78 -0.07
CA GLU A 12 -12.07 -10.86 0.85
C GLU A 12 -12.76 -10.39 2.12
N SER A 13 -12.67 -9.10 2.46
CA SER A 13 -13.21 -8.59 3.73
C SER A 13 -14.00 -7.29 3.59
N ALA A 14 -14.95 -7.10 4.50
CA ALA A 14 -15.67 -5.83 4.62
C ALA A 14 -14.72 -4.66 4.94
N GLU A 15 -13.64 -4.91 5.69
CA GLU A 15 -12.63 -3.88 6.00
C GLU A 15 -11.85 -3.46 4.74
N GLU A 16 -11.49 -4.42 3.90
CA GLU A 16 -10.85 -4.18 2.60
C GLU A 16 -11.78 -3.48 1.60
N LEU A 17 -13.05 -3.90 1.54
CA LEU A 17 -14.07 -3.23 0.71
C LEU A 17 -14.30 -1.78 1.13
N ASN A 18 -14.11 -1.47 2.41
CA ASN A 18 -14.23 -0.11 2.93
C ASN A 18 -13.02 0.77 2.57
N LEU A 19 -11.93 0.21 2.03
CA LEU A 19 -10.77 0.99 1.61
C LEU A 19 -11.00 1.78 0.32
N PHE A 20 -11.96 1.41 -0.53
CA PHE A 20 -12.04 1.95 -1.89
C PHE A 20 -13.43 2.41 -2.29
N SER A 21 -13.53 3.54 -3.01
CA SER A 21 -14.70 3.79 -3.85
C SER A 21 -14.66 2.90 -5.08
N ASN A 22 -15.82 2.49 -5.61
CA ASN A 22 -15.91 1.85 -6.93
C ASN A 22 -15.11 0.54 -7.08
N PHE A 23 -14.89 -0.20 -5.98
CA PHE A 23 -14.13 -1.46 -5.95
C PHE A 23 -14.65 -2.50 -6.96
N GLN A 24 -15.94 -2.46 -7.31
CA GLN A 24 -16.57 -3.34 -8.30
C GLN A 24 -15.91 -3.28 -9.70
N ASN A 25 -15.25 -2.16 -10.02
CA ASN A 25 -14.55 -1.96 -11.28
C ASN A 25 -13.03 -2.11 -11.17
N ALA A 26 -12.53 -2.40 -9.97
CA ALA A 26 -11.11 -2.57 -9.69
C ALA A 26 -10.69 -4.05 -9.77
N ALA A 27 -9.43 -4.27 -10.10
CA ALA A 27 -8.74 -5.55 -9.96
C ALA A 27 -7.87 -5.51 -8.69
N LYS A 28 -7.70 -6.67 -8.07
CA LYS A 28 -6.76 -6.91 -6.98
C LYS A 28 -5.77 -7.99 -7.40
N TRP A 29 -4.50 -7.75 -7.12
CA TRP A 29 -3.41 -8.68 -7.35
C TRP A 29 -2.56 -8.83 -6.10
N TYR A 30 -2.21 -10.07 -5.77
CA TYR A 30 -1.03 -10.35 -4.98
C TYR A 30 0.20 -10.35 -5.90
N ILE A 31 1.26 -9.65 -5.49
CA ILE A 31 2.52 -9.59 -6.22
C ILE A 31 3.67 -9.65 -5.22
N GLY A 32 4.55 -10.64 -5.31
CA GLY A 32 5.69 -10.67 -4.40
C GLY A 32 6.66 -11.83 -4.63
N PRO A 33 7.86 -11.74 -4.03
CA PRO A 33 8.71 -12.90 -3.83
C PRO A 33 8.10 -13.84 -2.80
N ASP A 34 8.47 -15.12 -2.85
CA ASP A 34 8.02 -16.17 -1.91
C ASP A 34 8.45 -15.88 -0.46
N GLY A 35 7.67 -15.05 0.25
CA GLY A 35 7.79 -14.82 1.70
C GLY A 35 9.08 -14.14 2.19
N ASP A 36 9.68 -13.27 1.39
CA ASP A 36 10.89 -12.52 1.79
C ASP A 36 10.64 -11.00 1.79
N SER A 37 10.49 -10.43 2.99
CA SER A 37 10.22 -9.00 3.17
C SER A 37 11.30 -8.06 2.59
N ASP A 38 12.56 -8.48 2.56
CA ASP A 38 13.66 -7.67 2.01
C ASP A 38 13.61 -7.67 0.49
N GLU A 39 13.32 -8.81 -0.12
CA GLU A 39 13.08 -8.89 -1.56
C GLU A 39 11.78 -8.18 -1.95
N THR A 40 10.73 -8.22 -1.13
CA THR A 40 9.48 -7.47 -1.35
C THR A 40 9.76 -5.98 -1.38
N ARG A 41 10.53 -5.48 -0.41
CA ARG A 41 10.94 -4.07 -0.34
C ARG A 41 11.71 -3.64 -1.59
N LYS A 42 12.71 -4.42 -2.01
CA LYS A 42 13.49 -4.15 -3.22
C LYS A 42 12.59 -4.12 -4.45
N PHE A 43 11.74 -5.15 -4.60
CA PHE A 43 10.79 -5.25 -5.70
C PHE A 43 9.82 -4.07 -5.72
N LEU A 44 9.30 -3.63 -4.58
CA LEU A 44 8.42 -2.46 -4.49
C LEU A 44 9.09 -1.18 -5.02
N ILE A 45 10.34 -0.95 -4.60
CA ILE A 45 11.12 0.22 -5.04
C ILE A 45 11.36 0.14 -6.56
N ASP A 46 11.80 -1.01 -7.05
CA ASP A 46 12.07 -1.23 -8.47
C ASP A 46 10.79 -1.10 -9.32
N PHE A 47 9.68 -1.70 -8.86
CA PHE A 47 8.38 -1.65 -9.50
C PHE A 47 7.91 -0.20 -9.64
N ILE A 48 7.84 0.55 -8.54
CA ILE A 48 7.38 1.94 -8.58
C ILE A 48 8.31 2.81 -9.44
N SER A 49 9.63 2.63 -9.32
CA SER A 49 10.61 3.39 -10.09
C SER A 49 10.48 3.15 -11.59
N ALA A 50 10.20 1.91 -12.01
CA ALA A 50 10.01 1.56 -13.42
C ALA A 50 8.76 2.18 -14.03
N GLN A 51 7.77 2.62 -13.22
CA GLN A 51 6.55 3.24 -13.74
C GLN A 51 6.75 4.71 -14.16
N ASP A 52 7.82 5.35 -13.68
CA ASP A 52 8.11 6.78 -13.89
C ASP A 52 6.88 7.69 -13.66
N SER A 53 6.05 7.32 -12.67
CA SER A 53 4.74 7.92 -12.42
C SER A 53 4.74 8.75 -11.13
N PHE A 54 5.76 9.57 -10.94
CA PHE A 54 5.89 10.48 -9.80
C PHE A 54 5.02 11.74 -9.96
N PRO A 55 4.50 12.34 -8.86
CA PRO A 55 4.74 11.95 -7.47
C PRO A 55 3.97 10.69 -7.05
N VAL A 56 4.55 9.97 -6.09
CA VAL A 56 3.90 8.86 -5.38
C VAL A 56 3.56 9.30 -3.98
N PHE A 57 2.35 9.01 -3.54
CA PHE A 57 1.81 9.40 -2.23
C PHE A 57 1.88 8.19 -1.31
N LEU A 58 2.73 8.26 -0.28
CA LEU A 58 2.78 7.26 0.79
C LEU A 58 1.91 7.75 1.95
N VAL A 59 0.98 6.92 2.38
CA VAL A 59 0.19 7.13 3.60
C VAL A 59 0.51 6.01 4.59
N MET A 60 0.84 6.39 5.82
CA MET A 60 1.16 5.43 6.87
C MET A 60 0.70 5.87 8.26
N GLU A 61 0.39 4.88 9.09
CA GLU A 61 0.11 5.04 10.52
C GLU A 61 1.37 4.65 11.31
N PRO A 62 2.12 5.62 11.88
CA PRO A 62 3.34 5.30 12.59
C PRO A 62 3.05 4.43 13.82
N PHE A 63 4.06 3.70 14.28
CA PHE A 63 3.96 2.92 15.51
C PHE A 63 4.00 3.84 16.74
N GLY A 64 2.83 4.30 17.18
CA GLY A 64 2.71 5.29 18.27
C GLY A 64 2.64 6.72 17.73
N ASP A 65 3.39 7.64 18.36
CA ASP A 65 3.49 9.03 17.90
C ASP A 65 4.50 9.18 16.74
N VAL A 66 4.41 10.30 16.01
CA VAL A 66 5.42 10.65 15.01
C VAL A 66 6.74 10.94 15.72
N SER A 67 7.74 10.09 15.50
CA SER A 67 9.04 10.23 16.16
C SER A 67 9.85 11.40 15.59
N SER A 68 10.71 11.99 16.42
CA SER A 68 11.66 13.01 15.97
C SER A 68 12.64 12.47 14.92
N GLU A 69 12.92 11.17 14.93
CA GLU A 69 13.76 10.50 13.93
C GLU A 69 13.09 10.50 12.54
N LEU A 70 11.78 10.22 12.46
CA LEU A 70 11.03 10.31 11.21
C LEU A 70 10.96 11.74 10.69
N VAL A 71 10.68 12.70 11.57
CA VAL A 71 10.67 14.13 11.20
C VAL A 71 12.04 14.54 10.64
N ARG A 72 13.11 14.20 11.35
CA ARG A 72 14.47 14.52 10.91
C ARG A 72 14.82 13.83 9.59
N LEU A 73 14.42 12.58 9.39
CA LEU A 73 14.60 11.88 8.11
C LEU A 73 13.96 12.68 6.97
N PHE A 74 12.74 13.18 7.16
CA PHE A 74 12.04 13.94 6.13
C PHE A 74 12.69 15.30 5.89
N GLU A 75 13.04 16.03 6.94
CA GLU A 75 13.68 17.35 6.86
C GLU A 75 15.08 17.29 6.22
N ASP A 76 15.94 16.36 6.67
CA ASP A 76 17.31 16.19 6.18
C ASP A 76 17.32 15.82 4.68
N ASN A 77 16.29 15.12 4.20
CA ASN A 77 16.14 14.72 2.79
C ASN A 77 15.17 15.60 1.98
N ARG A 78 14.66 16.70 2.57
CA ARG A 78 13.71 17.64 1.93
C ARG A 78 12.44 16.96 1.37
N ILE A 79 11.96 15.95 2.08
CA ILE A 79 10.75 15.21 1.75
C ILE A 79 9.54 15.99 2.24
N ALA A 80 8.58 16.23 1.34
CA ALA A 80 7.34 16.89 1.71
C ALA A 80 6.43 15.89 2.45
N TYR A 81 5.96 16.29 3.63
CA TYR A 81 5.06 15.47 4.42
C TYR A 81 4.02 16.33 5.16
N THR A 82 2.90 15.70 5.49
CA THR A 82 1.83 16.26 6.33
C THR A 82 1.56 15.29 7.47
N VAL A 83 1.45 15.81 8.69
CA VAL A 83 0.94 15.06 9.84
C VAL A 83 -0.49 15.49 10.07
N ARG A 84 -1.42 14.53 10.06
CA ARG A 84 -2.80 14.75 10.49
C ARG A 84 -3.13 13.81 11.64
N THR A 85 -4.21 14.13 12.34
CA THR A 85 -4.74 13.31 13.42
C THR A 85 -6.13 12.85 13.04
N GLU A 86 -6.29 11.54 12.88
CA GLU A 86 -7.55 10.91 12.48
C GLU A 86 -8.15 10.16 13.66
N GLY A 87 -9.46 10.16 13.82
CA GLY A 87 -10.04 9.51 14.99
C GLY A 87 -11.54 9.65 15.14
N VAL A 88 -12.10 8.85 16.05
CA VAL A 88 -13.50 8.98 16.48
C VAL A 88 -13.55 9.08 18.00
N LYS A 89 -14.21 10.13 18.50
CA LYS A 89 -14.35 10.42 19.94
C LYS A 89 -12.97 10.56 20.61
N ASN A 90 -12.71 9.80 21.67
CA ASN A 90 -11.49 9.91 22.49
C ASN A 90 -10.34 9.03 21.96
N LYS A 91 -10.41 8.59 20.71
CA LYS A 91 -9.38 7.76 20.08
C LYS A 91 -8.93 8.43 18.81
N SER A 92 -7.72 8.95 18.84
CA SER A 92 -7.03 9.56 17.72
C SER A 92 -5.76 8.79 17.42
N ILE A 93 -5.41 8.73 16.14
CA ILE A 93 -4.17 8.18 15.62
C ILE A 93 -3.48 9.25 14.76
N PRO A 94 -2.16 9.39 14.83
CA PRO A 94 -1.43 10.17 13.85
C PRO A 94 -1.45 9.44 12.50
N VAL A 95 -1.53 10.20 11.42
CA VAL A 95 -1.39 9.70 10.05
C VAL A 95 -0.39 10.60 9.33
N LEU A 96 0.59 9.96 8.71
CA LEU A 96 1.59 10.61 7.88
C LEU A 96 1.20 10.47 6.41
N GLU A 97 1.15 11.59 5.71
CA GLU A 97 1.09 11.68 4.25
C GLU A 97 2.43 12.19 3.75
N ILE A 98 3.05 11.45 2.84
CA ILE A 98 4.39 11.74 2.33
C ILE A 98 4.31 11.81 0.81
N VAL A 99 4.86 12.87 0.23
CA VAL A 99 4.92 13.09 -1.22
C VAL A 99 6.32 12.77 -1.72
N LEU A 100 6.46 11.64 -2.40
CA LEU A 100 7.70 11.15 -2.99
C LEU A 100 7.78 11.66 -4.43
N LYS A 101 8.78 12.48 -4.75
CA LYS A 101 8.86 13.18 -6.05
C LYS A 101 9.72 12.47 -7.09
N ASP A 102 10.53 11.51 -6.65
CA ASP A 102 11.49 10.80 -7.48
C ASP A 102 11.90 9.47 -6.85
N THR A 103 12.61 8.65 -7.62
CA THR A 103 13.16 7.35 -7.20
C THR A 103 14.09 7.46 -6.00
N HIS A 104 14.84 8.56 -5.88
CA HIS A 104 15.77 8.75 -4.77
C HIS A 104 15.02 8.90 -3.43
N SER A 105 14.01 9.77 -3.43
CA SER A 105 13.09 10.00 -2.31
C SER A 105 12.35 8.73 -1.95
N LEU A 106 11.81 8.02 -2.94
CA LEU A 106 11.15 6.74 -2.76
C LEU A 106 12.06 5.74 -2.05
N LYS A 107 13.27 5.54 -2.58
CA LYS A 107 14.21 4.56 -2.04
C LYS A 107 14.58 4.89 -0.60
N ILE A 108 14.93 6.14 -0.29
CA ILE A 108 15.28 6.55 1.07
C ILE A 108 14.12 6.29 2.02
N ILE A 109 12.91 6.71 1.65
CA ILE A 109 11.76 6.62 2.55
C ILE A 109 11.37 5.16 2.76
N VAL A 110 11.18 4.41 1.68
CA VAL A 110 10.84 2.98 1.78
C VAL A 110 11.92 2.20 2.55
N ASP A 111 13.21 2.43 2.29
CA ASP A 111 14.30 1.77 3.03
C ASP A 111 14.23 2.02 4.55
N GLN A 112 13.74 3.18 4.97
CA GLN A 112 13.69 3.58 6.38
C GLN A 112 12.33 3.32 7.05
N THR A 113 11.25 3.17 6.29
CA THR A 113 9.89 3.05 6.84
C THR A 113 9.20 1.72 6.56
N PHE A 114 9.76 0.84 5.72
CA PHE A 114 9.13 -0.44 5.38
C PHE A 114 8.87 -1.34 6.60
N TRP A 115 9.68 -1.22 7.66
CA TRP A 115 9.45 -1.97 8.91
C TRP A 115 8.09 -1.67 9.57
N ILE A 116 7.48 -0.51 9.30
CA ILE A 116 6.13 -0.16 9.76
C ILE A 116 5.12 -1.13 9.12
N ALA A 117 5.26 -1.39 7.83
CA ALA A 117 4.45 -2.35 7.11
C ALA A 117 4.66 -3.79 7.64
N ASN A 118 5.92 -4.19 7.88
CA ASN A 118 6.23 -5.50 8.49
C ASN A 118 5.66 -5.66 9.90
N SER A 119 5.35 -4.55 10.58
CA SER A 119 4.70 -4.56 11.89
C SER A 119 3.17 -4.63 11.79
N ASN A 120 2.63 -4.84 10.58
CA ASN A 120 1.20 -4.85 10.26
C ASN A 120 0.48 -3.53 10.57
N ASN A 121 1.22 -2.42 10.63
CA ASN A 121 0.63 -1.08 10.66
C ASN A 121 0.22 -0.64 9.25
N PHE A 122 -0.75 0.26 9.15
CA PHE A 122 -1.20 0.75 7.85
C PHE A 122 -0.06 1.44 7.11
N TYR A 123 0.18 0.98 5.87
CA TYR A 123 1.22 1.48 4.98
C TYR A 123 0.79 1.24 3.54
N ALA A 124 0.55 2.31 2.80
CA ALA A 124 0.09 2.21 1.42
C ALA A 124 0.66 3.33 0.55
N LEU A 125 1.06 2.97 -0.68
CA LEU A 125 1.48 3.92 -1.71
C LEU A 125 0.38 4.06 -2.77
N SER A 126 0.23 5.25 -3.34
CA SER A 126 -0.64 5.48 -4.49
C SER A 126 0.01 6.40 -5.51
N PHE A 127 -0.30 6.17 -6.79
CA PHE A 127 0.05 7.09 -7.88
C PHE A 127 -0.88 8.33 -7.95
N SER A 128 -1.78 8.51 -6.96
CA SER A 128 -2.70 9.65 -6.91
C SER A 128 -2.88 10.12 -5.47
N ASP A 129 -3.11 11.42 -5.30
CA ASP A 129 -3.46 12.02 -4.00
C ASP A 129 -4.95 11.81 -3.72
N ASN A 130 -5.32 10.60 -3.33
CA ASN A 130 -6.73 10.19 -3.23
C ASN A 130 -7.08 9.51 -1.89
N CYS A 131 -6.20 9.56 -0.90
CA CYS A 131 -6.45 8.97 0.41
C CYS A 131 -7.09 9.97 1.37
N THR A 132 -8.17 9.53 2.02
CA THR A 132 -8.83 10.23 3.12
C THR A 132 -9.12 9.22 4.23
N TYR A 133 -9.57 9.67 5.40
CA TYR A 133 -10.05 8.75 6.43
C TYR A 133 -11.55 8.87 6.59
N LYS A 134 -12.23 7.73 6.77
CA LYS A 134 -13.68 7.67 6.98
C LYS A 134 -14.02 6.98 8.27
N SER A 135 -15.07 7.48 8.91
CA SER A 135 -15.66 6.84 10.08
C SER A 135 -16.50 5.64 9.67
N ALA A 136 -16.28 4.50 10.32
CA ALA A 136 -17.03 3.28 10.16
C ALA A 136 -17.38 2.66 11.52
N THR A 137 -18.16 1.58 11.49
CA THR A 137 -18.55 0.84 12.69
C THR A 137 -18.29 -0.64 12.49
N ARG A 138 -17.49 -1.24 13.38
CA ARG A 138 -17.26 -2.69 13.41
C ARG A 138 -18.00 -3.34 14.56
N LYS A 139 -18.48 -4.58 14.36
CA LYS A 139 -19.01 -5.42 15.42
C LYS A 139 -17.85 -6.07 16.15
N THR A 140 -17.82 -5.99 17.48
CA THR A 140 -16.88 -6.76 18.30
C THR A 140 -17.34 -8.21 18.40
N LEU A 141 -16.47 -9.10 18.89
CA LEU A 141 -16.79 -10.51 19.18
C LEU A 141 -18.00 -10.67 20.12
N TRP A 142 -18.33 -9.64 20.89
CA TRP A 142 -19.49 -9.59 21.80
C TRP A 142 -20.72 -8.89 21.19
N GLY A 143 -20.75 -8.69 19.87
CA GLY A 143 -21.85 -8.05 19.14
C GLY A 143 -21.98 -6.53 19.35
N ARG A 144 -21.09 -5.91 20.14
CA ARG A 144 -21.12 -4.45 20.36
C ARG A 144 -20.61 -3.72 19.12
N LYS A 145 -21.28 -2.62 18.76
CA LYS A 145 -20.84 -1.73 17.69
C LYS A 145 -19.79 -0.76 18.23
N LYS A 146 -18.60 -0.75 17.65
CA LYS A 146 -17.51 0.16 18.01
C LYS A 146 -17.17 1.06 16.81
N PRO A 147 -17.21 2.39 16.97
CA PRO A 147 -16.75 3.28 15.92
C PRO A 147 -15.24 3.16 15.74
N TYR A 148 -14.77 3.35 14.53
CA TYR A 148 -13.37 3.45 14.17
C TYR A 148 -13.22 4.35 12.94
N VAL A 149 -12.01 4.86 12.69
CA VAL A 149 -11.66 5.43 11.38
C VAL A 149 -10.84 4.42 10.61
N HIS A 150 -10.91 4.47 9.29
CA HIS A 150 -10.04 3.71 8.40
C HIS A 150 -9.61 4.58 7.21
N PRO A 151 -8.49 4.25 6.56
CA PRO A 151 -8.12 4.85 5.29
C PRO A 151 -9.16 4.53 4.21
N PHE A 152 -9.33 5.47 3.28
CA PHE A 152 -10.27 5.40 2.17
C PHE A 152 -9.67 6.08 0.95
N PHE A 153 -9.48 5.32 -0.12
CA PHE A 153 -8.97 5.77 -1.40
C PHE A 153 -10.11 5.99 -2.40
N GLU A 154 -10.20 7.22 -2.92
CA GLU A 154 -11.16 7.57 -3.96
C GLU A 154 -10.63 7.19 -5.35
N MET A 155 -11.05 6.03 -5.85
CA MET A 155 -10.71 5.49 -7.17
C MET A 155 -11.81 5.79 -8.22
N LYS A 156 -12.21 7.06 -8.34
CA LYS A 156 -13.15 7.50 -9.38
C LYS A 156 -12.47 7.60 -10.75
N GLU A 157 -11.23 8.07 -10.75
CA GLU A 157 -10.36 8.16 -11.92
C GLU A 157 -9.39 6.97 -11.95
N ALA A 158 -8.56 6.88 -12.99
CA ALA A 158 -7.53 5.85 -13.07
C ALA A 158 -6.58 5.99 -11.87
N SER A 159 -6.51 4.96 -11.05
CA SER A 159 -5.80 4.95 -9.78
C SER A 159 -5.24 3.56 -9.51
N THR A 160 -4.10 3.54 -8.83
CA THR A 160 -3.49 2.32 -8.30
C THR A 160 -3.03 2.60 -6.89
N VAL A 161 -3.33 1.67 -6.00
CA VAL A 161 -2.95 1.69 -4.60
C VAL A 161 -2.23 0.38 -4.31
N ILE A 162 -1.07 0.49 -3.66
CA ILE A 162 -0.22 -0.63 -3.29
C ILE A 162 -0.17 -0.64 -1.77
N SER A 163 -0.64 -1.71 -1.13
CA SER A 163 -0.37 -1.98 0.28
C SER A 163 0.54 -3.18 0.42
N ILE A 164 1.19 -3.32 1.58
CA ILE A 164 2.09 -4.43 1.84
C ILE A 164 1.27 -5.59 2.40
N TRP A 165 1.53 -6.80 1.93
CA TRP A 165 0.95 -8.01 2.49
C TRP A 165 1.54 -8.29 3.88
N TYR A 166 0.85 -9.07 4.70
CA TYR A 166 1.21 -9.34 6.09
C TYR A 166 2.71 -9.68 6.26
N ASP A 167 3.30 -9.16 7.33
CA ASP A 167 4.71 -9.35 7.71
C ASP A 167 5.74 -8.92 6.62
N GLY A 168 5.30 -8.23 5.56
CA GLY A 168 6.14 -7.83 4.44
C GLY A 168 6.18 -8.83 3.28
N ASP A 169 5.35 -9.88 3.30
CA ASP A 169 5.41 -11.02 2.37
C ASP A 169 4.67 -10.77 1.05
N GLY A 170 5.06 -9.71 0.37
CA GLY A 170 4.54 -9.30 -0.93
C GLY A 170 3.69 -8.04 -0.85
N LEU A 171 2.97 -7.77 -1.94
CA LEU A 171 2.22 -6.56 -2.17
C LEU A 171 0.80 -6.90 -2.58
N ASN A 172 -0.17 -6.15 -2.04
CA ASN A 172 -1.48 -6.01 -2.65
C ASN A 172 -1.45 -4.85 -3.64
N LEU A 173 -1.81 -5.10 -4.90
CA LEU A 173 -2.03 -4.05 -5.90
C LEU A 173 -3.53 -3.96 -6.21
N TYR A 174 -4.13 -2.85 -5.83
CA TYR A 174 -5.52 -2.48 -6.12
C TYR A 174 -5.53 -1.46 -7.26
N THR A 175 -6.28 -1.72 -8.32
CA THR A 175 -6.23 -0.84 -9.50
C THR A 175 -7.51 -0.83 -10.31
N ASN A 176 -7.92 0.34 -10.78
CA ASN A 176 -8.86 0.47 -11.89
C ASN A 176 -8.17 1.00 -13.17
N ASP A 177 -6.85 1.25 -13.10
CA ASP A 177 -6.01 1.67 -14.21
C ASP A 177 -5.77 0.49 -15.16
N HIS A 178 -6.05 0.69 -16.44
CA HIS A 178 -5.85 -0.27 -17.52
C HIS A 178 -4.43 -0.84 -17.59
N ARG A 179 -3.40 -0.07 -17.19
CA ARG A 179 -2.00 -0.53 -17.16
C ARG A 179 -1.80 -1.80 -16.33
N TYR A 180 -2.61 -1.98 -15.30
CA TYR A 180 -2.46 -3.07 -14.32
C TYR A 180 -3.72 -3.94 -14.18
N LYS A 181 -4.72 -3.72 -15.04
CA LYS A 181 -6.05 -4.32 -14.88
C LYS A 181 -6.12 -5.80 -15.29
N THR A 182 -5.30 -6.21 -16.24
CA THR A 182 -5.18 -7.62 -16.67
C THR A 182 -3.78 -8.15 -16.35
N LEU A 183 -3.64 -9.47 -16.30
CA LEU A 183 -2.34 -10.09 -16.04
C LEU A 183 -1.33 -9.73 -17.14
N GLU A 184 -1.74 -9.71 -18.41
CA GLU A 184 -0.84 -9.35 -19.52
C GLU A 184 -0.37 -7.90 -19.41
N SER A 185 -1.30 -6.99 -19.12
CA SER A 185 -0.99 -5.57 -18.96
C SER A 185 -0.09 -5.34 -17.75
N LEU A 186 -0.38 -5.98 -16.61
CA LEU A 186 0.47 -5.89 -15.42
C LEU A 186 1.88 -6.42 -15.71
N LYS A 187 2.01 -7.58 -16.36
CA LYS A 187 3.31 -8.17 -16.73
C LYS A 187 4.13 -7.25 -17.64
N SER A 188 3.49 -6.52 -18.55
CA SER A 188 4.19 -5.61 -19.47
C SER A 188 4.76 -4.36 -18.79
N HIS A 189 4.36 -4.09 -17.55
CA HIS A 189 4.83 -2.95 -16.75
C HIS A 189 5.72 -3.35 -15.57
N LEU A 190 6.12 -4.61 -15.47
CA LEU A 190 7.10 -5.04 -14.47
C LEU A 190 8.49 -4.48 -14.80
N PRO A 191 9.37 -4.29 -13.80
CA PRO A 191 10.76 -3.95 -14.02
C PRO A 191 11.44 -4.90 -15.01
N GLU A 192 12.34 -4.37 -15.84
CA GLU A 192 13.11 -5.16 -16.78
C GLU A 192 13.88 -6.28 -16.06
N GLY A 193 13.84 -7.49 -16.61
CA GLY A 193 14.49 -8.67 -16.01
C GLY A 193 13.69 -9.36 -14.90
N THR A 194 12.48 -8.91 -14.58
CA THR A 194 11.59 -9.61 -13.63
C THR A 194 11.28 -11.01 -14.13
N LEU A 195 11.62 -12.03 -13.33
CA LEU A 195 11.28 -13.43 -13.60
C LEU A 195 9.93 -13.74 -12.96
N VAL A 196 8.88 -13.81 -13.79
CA VAL A 196 7.53 -14.14 -13.31
C VAL A 196 7.34 -15.65 -13.30
N GLU A 197 6.96 -16.20 -12.14
CA GLU A 197 6.47 -17.56 -12.02
C GLU A 197 4.95 -17.54 -12.06
N GLU A 198 4.36 -18.19 -13.07
CA GLU A 198 2.91 -18.35 -13.11
C GLU A 198 2.52 -19.34 -12.02
N ALA A 199 1.84 -18.86 -10.99
CA ALA A 199 1.29 -19.74 -9.97
C ALA A 199 0.21 -20.61 -10.63
N GLY A 200 0.47 -21.91 -10.79
CA GLY A 200 -0.63 -22.87 -10.69
C GLY A 200 -1.20 -22.73 -9.28
N SER A 201 -2.48 -22.38 -9.15
CA SER A 201 -3.22 -22.15 -7.89
C SER A 201 -2.41 -22.42 -6.61
N PRO A 202 -2.00 -21.39 -5.83
CA PRO A 202 -1.24 -21.61 -4.60
C PRO A 202 -2.05 -22.32 -3.52
N TYR A 203 -3.36 -22.47 -3.71
CA TYR A 203 -4.23 -23.24 -2.83
C TYR A 203 -4.32 -24.69 -3.31
N PRO A 204 -3.86 -25.68 -2.52
CA PRO A 204 -4.36 -27.04 -2.68
C PRO A 204 -5.89 -27.02 -2.46
N GLN A 205 -6.62 -27.67 -3.38
CA GLN A 205 -8.05 -27.94 -3.21
C GLN A 205 -8.32 -28.81 -1.99
#